data_AF-A0A2W5VGZ7-F1
#
_entry.id   AF-A0A2W5VGZ7-F1
#
_cell.length_a   1.000
_cell.length_b   1.000
_cell.length_c   1.000
_cell.angle_alpha   90.00
_cell.angle_beta   90.00
_cell.angle_gamma   90.00
#
_symmetry.space_group_name_H-M   'P 1'
#
loop_
_entity.id
_entity.type
_entity.pdbx_description
1 polymer ?
#
loop_
_entity_poly.entity_id
_entity_poly.type
_entity_poly.pdbx_seq_one_letter_code
_entity_poly.pdbx_strand_id
1 'polypeptide(L)'
;MLERQILIGLVAGGSVLALVAWGRHGYAERDKLAADAQQICATAQSDYAPAKETAGVTCRKAIAELARFKVETNAASAEILAGAMADATTRNTKAAEQARQAADAARAAAQHMEAVDAAVEDDRVGRAWFDALNRAGGLRDKAER
;
A
#
# COMPACT_ATOMS: atom_id res chain seq x y z
N MET A 1 12.20 70.16 48.66
CA MET A 1 13.11 68.99 48.80
C MET A 1 12.37 67.65 48.79
N LEU A 2 11.17 67.55 49.36
CA LEU A 2 10.37 66.31 49.43
C LEU A 2 9.97 65.74 48.05
N GLU A 3 9.55 66.60 47.13
CA GLU A 3 9.13 66.22 45.76
C GLU A 3 10.24 65.51 44.95
N ARG A 4 11.48 65.96 45.11
CA ARG A 4 12.64 65.42 44.41
C ARG A 4 13.08 64.06 44.97
N GLN A 5 12.82 63.78 46.24
CA GLN A 5 13.08 62.47 46.84
C GLN A 5 12.01 61.43 46.46
N ILE A 6 10.76 61.85 46.31
CA ILE A 6 9.68 60.97 45.83
C ILE A 6 9.94 60.53 44.38
N LEU A 7 10.36 61.46 43.51
CA LEU A 7 10.70 61.15 42.11
C LEU A 7 11.90 60.19 41.99
N ILE A 8 12.95 60.37 42.79
CA ILE A 8 14.11 59.47 42.77
C ILE A 8 13.74 58.07 43.28
N GLY A 9 12.90 57.98 44.33
CA GLY A 9 12.40 56.70 44.85
C GLY A 9 11.54 55.93 43.85
N LEU A 10 10.68 56.63 43.09
CA LEU A 10 9.84 56.01 42.05
C LEU A 10 10.65 55.50 40.86
N VAL A 11 11.64 56.27 40.40
CA VAL A 11 12.50 55.86 39.26
C VAL A 11 13.42 54.69 39.66
N ALA A 12 14.00 54.71 40.86
CA ALA A 12 14.82 53.62 41.37
C ALA A 12 14.00 52.35 41.67
N GLY A 13 12.80 52.49 42.23
CA GLY A 13 11.89 51.36 42.47
C GLY A 13 11.36 50.73 41.18
N GLY A 14 11.02 51.55 40.19
CA GLY A 14 10.52 51.06 38.89
C GLY A 14 11.56 50.29 38.09
N SER A 15 12.83 50.68 38.15
CA SER A 15 13.92 50.03 37.42
C SER A 15 14.29 48.65 37.98
N VAL A 16 14.25 48.46 39.30
CA VAL A 16 14.46 47.13 39.93
C VAL A 16 13.32 46.17 39.56
N LEU A 17 12.06 46.62 39.60
CA LEU A 17 10.92 45.79 39.22
C LEU A 17 10.96 45.39 37.74
N ALA A 18 11.37 46.31 36.85
CA ALA A 18 11.54 46.02 35.44
C ALA A 18 12.63 44.96 35.19
N LEU A 19 13.77 45.04 35.88
CA LEU A 19 14.85 44.04 35.78
C LEU A 19 14.43 42.67 36.29
N VAL A 20 13.68 42.60 37.40
CA VAL A 20 13.14 41.34 37.93
C VAL A 20 12.09 40.75 36.99
N ALA A 21 11.20 41.57 36.43
CA ALA A 21 10.20 41.12 35.45
C ALA A 21 10.87 40.60 34.17
N TRP A 22 11.88 41.31 33.67
CA TRP A 22 12.65 40.90 32.48
C TRP A 22 13.42 39.60 32.72
N GLY A 23 14.06 39.45 33.89
CA GLY A 23 14.71 38.21 34.29
C GLY A 23 13.72 37.04 34.36
N ARG A 24 12.57 37.23 35.00
CA ARG A 24 11.49 36.21 35.07
C ARG A 24 10.98 35.81 33.70
N HIS A 25 10.85 36.76 32.77
CA HIS A 25 10.44 36.47 31.40
C HIS A 25 11.47 35.59 30.68
N GLY A 26 12.77 35.91 30.82
CA GLY A 26 13.85 35.09 30.26
C GLY A 26 13.91 33.67 30.84
N TYR A 27 13.65 33.49 32.13
CA TYR A 27 13.57 32.15 32.73
C TYR A 27 12.36 31.36 32.18
N ALA A 28 11.20 32.00 32.06
CA ALA A 28 9.99 31.35 31.53
C ALA A 28 10.16 30.87 30.08
N GLU A 29 10.83 31.66 29.22
CA GLU A 29 11.14 31.23 27.85
C GLU A 29 12.12 30.06 27.80
N ARG A 30 13.16 30.08 28.65
CA ARG A 30 14.12 28.98 28.76
C ARG A 30 13.47 27.69 29.25
N ASP A 31 12.59 27.77 30.23
CA ASP A 31 11.86 26.61 30.77
C ASP A 31 10.90 26.05 29.72
N LYS A 32 10.23 26.91 28.95
CA LYS A 32 9.38 26.49 27.83
C LYS A 32 10.20 25.75 26.76
N LEU A 33 11.33 26.31 26.35
CA LEU A 33 12.24 25.68 25.39
C LEU A 33 12.78 24.33 25.90
N ALA A 34 13.08 24.23 27.19
CA ALA A 34 13.53 22.98 27.81
C ALA A 34 12.40 21.92 27.83
N ALA A 35 11.16 22.32 28.12
CA ALA A 35 10.00 21.46 28.08
C ALA A 35 9.70 20.96 26.66
N ASP A 36 9.74 21.86 25.66
CA ASP A 36 9.57 21.51 24.26
C ASP A 36 10.67 20.55 23.79
N ALA A 37 11.92 20.81 24.17
CA ALA A 37 13.04 19.92 23.87
C ALA A 37 12.86 18.54 24.53
N GLN A 38 12.39 18.48 25.77
CA GLN A 38 12.10 17.22 26.45
C GLN A 38 11.00 16.43 25.73
N GLN A 39 9.95 17.09 25.26
CA GLN A 39 8.88 16.45 24.50
C GLN A 39 9.40 15.88 23.17
N ILE A 40 10.23 16.62 22.44
CA ILE A 40 10.84 16.16 21.18
C ILE A 40 11.80 14.99 21.43
N CYS A 41 12.57 15.01 22.52
CA CYS A 41 13.48 13.93 22.83
C CYS A 41 12.73 12.66 23.29
N ALA A 42 11.65 12.83 24.04
CA ALA A 42 10.78 11.74 24.46
C ALA A 42 10.12 11.02 23.27
N THR A 43 9.69 11.74 22.23
CA THR A 43 9.17 11.10 21.00
C THR A 43 10.25 10.31 20.25
N ALA A 44 11.51 10.72 20.38
CA ALA A 44 12.67 9.98 19.91
C ALA A 44 13.19 8.92 20.91
N GLN A 45 12.42 8.60 21.96
CA GLN A 45 12.77 7.65 23.03
C GLN A 45 14.13 7.95 23.69
N SER A 46 14.46 9.23 23.84
CA SER A 46 15.72 9.70 24.41
C SER A 46 15.50 10.80 25.46
N ASP A 47 16.40 10.88 26.45
CA ASP A 47 16.28 11.90 27.51
C ASP A 47 16.95 13.22 27.14
N TYR A 48 16.28 14.33 27.50
CA TYR A 48 16.86 15.67 27.44
C TYR A 48 17.58 15.99 28.75
N ALA A 49 18.90 16.17 28.70
CA ALA A 49 19.73 16.51 29.86
C ALA A 49 20.25 17.97 29.78
N PRO A 50 19.51 18.97 30.28
CA PRO A 50 19.84 20.39 30.12
C PRO A 50 21.08 20.85 30.89
N ALA A 51 21.54 20.08 31.88
CA ALA A 51 22.65 20.46 32.77
C ALA A 51 24.06 20.13 32.22
N LYS A 52 24.17 19.59 30.99
CA LYS A 52 25.45 19.21 30.37
C LYS A 52 25.70 20.07 29.13
N GLU A 53 26.96 20.44 28.85
CA GLU A 53 27.34 21.13 27.59
C GLU A 53 26.88 20.35 26.33
N THR A 54 26.69 19.04 26.47
CA THR A 54 26.19 18.16 25.41
C THR A 54 24.67 18.00 25.42
N ALA A 55 23.91 18.89 26.06
CA ALA A 55 22.46 18.84 26.11
C ALA A 55 21.87 18.71 24.70
N GLY A 56 21.03 17.69 24.51
CA GLY A 56 20.36 17.42 23.23
C GLY A 56 21.20 16.77 22.13
N VAL A 57 22.49 16.48 22.33
CA VAL A 57 23.31 15.74 21.32
C VAL A 57 22.76 14.33 21.08
N THR A 58 22.49 13.58 22.15
CA THR A 58 21.92 12.22 22.07
C THR A 58 20.57 12.21 21.37
N CYS A 59 19.71 13.17 21.73
CA CYS A 59 18.39 13.36 21.14
C CYS A 59 18.47 13.72 19.65
N ARG A 60 19.35 14.65 19.25
CA ARG A 60 19.58 14.96 17.83
C ARG A 60 20.07 13.74 17.04
N LYS A 61 20.95 12.92 17.64
CA LYS A 61 21.42 11.68 17.01
C LYS A 61 20.28 10.68 16.83
N ALA A 62 19.44 10.49 17.86
CA ALA A 62 18.27 9.61 17.79
C ALA A 62 17.28 10.06 16.70
N ILE A 63 17.00 11.36 16.59
CA ILE A 63 16.16 11.92 15.53
C ILE A 63 16.77 11.68 14.14
N ALA A 64 18.07 11.88 13.98
CA ALA A 64 18.76 11.63 12.71
C ALA A 64 18.71 10.16 12.30
N GLU A 65 18.91 9.24 13.24
CA GLU A 65 18.78 7.79 13.01
C GLU A 65 17.33 7.42 12.63
N LEU A 66 16.33 7.96 13.32
CA LEU A 66 14.92 7.72 13.00
C LEU A 66 14.57 8.25 11.59
N ALA A 67 15.08 9.42 11.22
CA ALA A 67 14.90 9.98 9.90
C ALA A 67 15.54 9.10 8.82
N ARG A 68 16.77 8.60 9.05
CA ARG A 68 17.45 7.66 8.16
C ARG A 68 16.66 6.37 8.02
N PHE A 69 16.27 5.76 9.13
CA PHE A 69 15.46 4.54 9.15
C PHE A 69 14.17 4.68 8.35
N LYS A 70 13.48 5.83 8.46
CA LYS A 70 12.27 6.11 7.69
C LYS A 70 12.55 6.15 6.18
N VAL A 71 13.63 6.80 5.76
CA VAL A 71 14.02 6.87 4.33
C VAL A 71 14.36 5.48 3.81
N GLU A 72 15.19 4.73 4.52
CA GLU A 72 15.60 3.37 4.15
C GLU A 72 14.41 2.42 4.08
N THR A 73 13.51 2.46 5.07
CA THR A 73 12.30 1.62 5.10
C THR A 73 11.36 1.95 3.95
N ASN A 74 11.18 3.24 3.62
CA ASN A 74 10.35 3.66 2.51
C ASN A 74 10.94 3.20 1.17
N ALA A 75 12.26 3.32 0.98
CA ALA A 75 12.94 2.86 -0.22
C ALA A 75 12.81 1.34 -0.38
N ALA A 76 13.10 0.57 0.68
CA ALA A 76 12.97 -0.89 0.67
C ALA A 76 11.52 -1.35 0.43
N SER A 77 10.53 -0.67 1.04
CA SER A 77 9.11 -0.98 0.82
C SER A 77 8.68 -0.68 -0.60
N ALA A 78 9.16 0.43 -1.19
CA ALA A 78 8.87 0.77 -2.59
C ALA A 78 9.47 -0.27 -3.55
N GLU A 79 10.69 -0.73 -3.30
CA GLU A 79 11.35 -1.77 -4.09
C GLU A 79 10.59 -3.10 -4.02
N ILE A 80 10.20 -3.54 -2.82
CA ILE A 80 9.40 -4.77 -2.62
C ILE A 80 8.05 -4.64 -3.35
N LEU A 81 7.37 -3.51 -3.21
CA LEU A 81 6.08 -3.29 -3.86
C LEU A 81 6.21 -3.28 -5.39
N ALA A 82 7.25 -2.64 -5.93
CA ALA A 82 7.53 -2.62 -7.36
C ALA A 82 7.82 -4.03 -7.90
N GLY A 83 8.63 -4.82 -7.18
CA GLY A 83 8.90 -6.22 -7.51
C GLY A 83 7.62 -7.07 -7.50
N ALA A 84 6.80 -6.94 -6.46
CA ALA A 84 5.53 -7.66 -6.35
C ALA A 84 4.56 -7.29 -7.49
N MET A 85 4.51 -6.03 -7.90
CA MET A 85 3.69 -5.59 -9.04
C MET A 85 4.21 -6.13 -10.38
N ALA A 86 5.53 -6.15 -10.58
CA ALA A 86 6.13 -6.74 -11.77
C ALA A 86 5.79 -8.24 -11.86
N ASP A 87 5.98 -8.98 -10.76
CA ASP A 87 5.65 -10.41 -10.69
C ASP A 87 4.17 -10.69 -10.95
N ALA A 88 3.28 -9.89 -10.35
CA ALA A 88 1.83 -10.00 -10.57
C ALA A 88 1.48 -9.76 -12.05
N THR A 89 2.10 -8.76 -12.68
CA THR A 89 1.91 -8.46 -14.10
C THR A 89 2.34 -9.63 -14.96
N THR A 90 3.53 -10.20 -14.72
CA THR A 90 4.04 -11.37 -15.45
C THR A 90 3.14 -12.60 -15.29
N ARG A 91 2.62 -12.85 -14.08
CA ARG A 91 1.69 -13.97 -13.86
C ARG A 91 0.38 -13.76 -14.62
N ASN A 92 -0.16 -12.55 -14.61
CA ASN A 92 -1.40 -12.23 -15.30
C ASN A 92 -1.26 -12.33 -16.82
N THR A 93 -0.14 -11.86 -17.39
CA THR A 93 0.09 -11.98 -18.83
C THR A 93 0.23 -13.44 -19.25
N LYS A 94 0.98 -14.25 -18.48
CA LYS A 94 1.12 -15.69 -18.73
C LYS A 94 -0.21 -16.43 -18.61
N ALA A 95 -1.01 -16.12 -17.60
CA ALA A 95 -2.34 -16.72 -17.42
C ALA A 95 -3.28 -16.35 -18.58
N ALA A 96 -3.25 -15.10 -19.05
CA ALA A 96 -4.03 -14.66 -20.20
C ALA A 96 -3.59 -15.36 -21.49
N GLU A 97 -2.29 -15.56 -21.70
CA GLU A 97 -1.76 -16.31 -22.84
C GLU A 97 -2.21 -17.78 -22.79
N GLN A 98 -2.09 -18.44 -21.65
CA GLN A 98 -2.56 -19.81 -21.44
C GLN A 98 -4.06 -19.94 -21.69
N ALA A 99 -4.87 -18.98 -21.24
CA ALA A 99 -6.30 -18.97 -21.48
C ALA A 99 -6.63 -18.83 -22.97
N ARG A 100 -5.88 -18.01 -23.73
CA ARG A 100 -6.04 -17.90 -25.18
C ARG A 100 -5.68 -19.21 -25.89
N GLN A 101 -4.55 -19.81 -25.55
CA GLN A 101 -4.14 -21.09 -26.11
C GLN A 101 -5.15 -22.20 -25.83
N ALA A 102 -5.70 -22.25 -24.61
CA ALA A 102 -6.76 -23.18 -24.25
C ALA A 102 -8.05 -22.93 -25.04
N ALA A 103 -8.45 -21.67 -25.23
CA ALA A 103 -9.61 -21.32 -26.02
C ALA A 103 -9.45 -21.70 -27.50
N ASP A 104 -8.28 -21.47 -28.08
CA ASP A 104 -8.00 -21.84 -29.48
C ASP A 104 -7.94 -23.36 -29.67
N ALA A 105 -7.36 -24.10 -28.72
CA ALA A 105 -7.38 -25.56 -28.72
C ALA A 105 -8.82 -26.10 -28.60
N ALA A 106 -9.65 -25.50 -27.75
CA ALA A 106 -11.06 -25.87 -27.62
C ALA A 106 -11.85 -25.60 -28.91
N ARG A 107 -11.60 -24.47 -29.59
CA ARG A 107 -12.20 -24.17 -30.90
C ARG A 107 -11.77 -25.18 -31.96
N ALA A 108 -10.49 -25.50 -32.04
CA ALA A 108 -9.98 -26.48 -32.99
C ALA A 108 -10.59 -27.87 -32.75
N ALA A 109 -10.72 -28.28 -31.49
CA ALA A 109 -11.39 -29.52 -31.13
C ALA A 109 -12.88 -29.51 -31.52
N ALA A 110 -13.60 -28.41 -31.27
CA ALA A 110 -14.99 -28.27 -31.68
C ALA A 110 -15.15 -28.38 -33.21
N GLN A 111 -14.32 -27.67 -33.98
CA GLN A 111 -14.33 -27.75 -35.44
C GLN A 111 -14.02 -29.16 -35.95
N HIS A 112 -13.10 -29.88 -35.30
CA HIS A 112 -12.80 -31.26 -35.66
C HIS A 112 -14.00 -32.18 -35.37
N MET A 113 -14.66 -32.02 -34.23
CA MET A 113 -15.86 -32.79 -33.89
C MET A 113 -17.01 -32.49 -34.86
N GLU A 114 -17.22 -31.23 -35.24
CA GLU A 114 -18.21 -30.84 -36.26
C GLU A 114 -17.90 -31.48 -37.62
N ALA A 115 -16.64 -31.46 -38.05
CA ALA A 115 -16.22 -32.08 -39.31
C ALA A 115 -16.39 -33.62 -39.29
N VAL A 116 -16.09 -34.26 -38.17
CA VAL A 116 -16.31 -35.70 -37.99
C VAL A 116 -17.80 -36.04 -37.97
N ASP A 117 -18.63 -35.27 -37.28
CA ASP A 117 -20.08 -35.50 -37.25
C ASP A 117 -20.70 -35.33 -38.65
N ALA A 118 -20.27 -34.30 -39.40
CA ALA A 118 -20.67 -34.10 -40.80
C ALA A 118 -20.27 -35.27 -41.70
N ALA A 119 -19.07 -35.84 -41.52
CA ALA A 119 -18.63 -37.01 -42.26
C ALA A 119 -19.44 -38.28 -41.92
N VAL A 120 -19.90 -38.42 -40.68
CA VAL A 120 -20.75 -39.53 -40.24
C VAL A 120 -22.20 -39.36 -40.72
N GLU A 121 -22.70 -38.14 -40.92
CA GLU A 121 -24.04 -37.91 -41.45
C GLU A 121 -24.23 -38.48 -42.88
N ASP A 122 -23.19 -38.40 -43.71
CA ASP A 122 -23.19 -38.88 -45.10
C ASP A 122 -22.99 -40.41 -45.23
N ASP A 123 -22.44 -41.08 -44.20
CA ASP A 123 -22.18 -42.53 -44.18
C ASP A 123 -23.24 -43.32 -43.39
N ARG A 124 -24.37 -42.70 -43.03
CA ARG A 124 -25.48 -43.43 -42.42
C ARG A 124 -26.13 -44.32 -43.47
N VAL A 125 -26.11 -45.63 -43.24
CA VAL A 125 -26.93 -46.60 -43.98
C VAL A 125 -28.37 -46.08 -44.04
N GLY A 126 -28.77 -45.59 -45.23
CA GLY A 126 -30.00 -44.84 -45.40
C GLY A 126 -31.25 -45.68 -45.09
N ARG A 127 -32.41 -45.03 -45.07
CA ARG A 127 -33.71 -45.68 -44.80
C ARG A 127 -33.90 -46.96 -45.63
N ALA A 128 -33.43 -46.98 -46.88
CA ALA A 128 -33.49 -48.15 -47.76
C ALA A 128 -32.74 -49.39 -47.23
N TRP A 129 -31.62 -49.21 -46.52
CA TRP A 129 -30.88 -50.32 -45.91
C TRP A 129 -31.64 -50.88 -44.70
N PHE A 130 -32.18 -50.00 -43.84
CA PHE A 130 -33.03 -50.42 -42.72
C PHE A 130 -34.31 -51.08 -43.21
N ASP A 131 -34.92 -50.59 -44.29
CA ASP A 131 -36.08 -51.21 -44.90
C ASP A 131 -35.74 -52.60 -45.48
N ALA A 132 -34.55 -52.76 -46.06
CA ALA A 132 -34.07 -54.06 -46.53
C ALA A 132 -33.82 -55.04 -45.38
N LEU A 133 -33.23 -54.59 -44.28
CA LEU A 133 -33.04 -55.39 -43.08
C LEU A 133 -34.37 -55.79 -42.42
N ASN A 134 -35.31 -54.85 -42.32
CA ASN A 134 -36.66 -55.12 -41.78
C ASN A 134 -37.41 -56.13 -42.64
N ARG A 135 -37.32 -56.03 -43.98
CA ARG A 135 -37.86 -57.04 -44.88
C ARG A 135 -37.20 -58.41 -44.68
N ALA A 136 -35.87 -58.47 -44.53
CA ALA A 136 -35.16 -59.71 -44.28
C ALA A 136 -35.52 -60.35 -42.92
N GLY A 137 -35.78 -59.52 -41.89
CA GLY A 137 -36.24 -59.95 -40.57
C GLY A 137 -37.75 -60.22 -40.46
N GLY A 138 -38.52 -60.09 -41.54
CA GLY A 138 -39.97 -60.33 -41.55
C GLY A 138 -40.82 -59.20 -40.94
N LEU A 139 -40.22 -58.06 -40.59
CA LEU A 139 -40.91 -56.86 -40.13
C LEU A 139 -41.43 -56.08 -41.35
N ARG A 140 -42.70 -56.29 -41.72
CA ARG A 140 -43.35 -55.48 -42.77
C ARG A 140 -43.65 -54.08 -42.23
N ASP A 141 -43.33 -53.08 -43.02
CA ASP A 141 -43.63 -51.68 -42.76
C ASP A 141 -45.14 -51.51 -42.54
N LYS A 142 -45.56 -50.90 -41.43
CA LYS A 142 -46.98 -50.62 -41.15
C LYS A 142 -47.43 -49.30 -41.78
N ALA A 143 -46.96 -49.01 -42.99
CA ALA A 143 -47.23 -47.75 -43.70
C ALA A 143 -48.30 -47.89 -44.81
N GLU A 144 -49.13 -48.93 -44.78
CA GLU A 144 -50.34 -49.04 -45.59
C GLU A 144 -51.54 -49.33 -44.69
N ARG A 145 -52.03 -48.29 -44.00
CA ARG A 145 -53.42 -48.16 -43.55
C ARG A 145 -53.79 -46.69 -43.48
#